data_AF-A0A2S1FUT1-F1
#
_entry.id   AF-A0A2S1FUT1-F1
#
_cell.length_a   1.000
_cell.length_b   1.000
_cell.length_c   1.000
_cell.angle_alpha   90.00
_cell.angle_beta   90.00
_cell.angle_gamma   90.00
#
_symmetry.space_group_name_H-M   'P 1'
#
loop_
_entity.id
_entity.type
_entity.pdbx_description
1 polymer ?
#
loop_
_entity_poly.entity_id
_entity_poly.type
_entity_poly.pdbx_seq_one_letter_code
_entity_poly.pdbx_strand_id
1 'polypeptide(L)' 'MDEQWGYVGAKSRQRWLFYAYDRLRKTVVAHVFGERTMATLGRLMSLLSRHPLTW' A
#
# COMPACT_ATOMS: atom_id res chain seq x y z
N MET A 1 5.67 10.44 9.85
CA MET A 1 4.69 10.02 8.83
C MET A 1 5.18 10.68 7.57
N ASP A 2 5.89 9.93 6.73
CA ASP A 2 6.53 10.48 5.54
C ASP A 2 5.60 10.24 4.35
N GLU A 3 5.00 11.33 3.86
CA GLU A 3 4.20 11.33 2.65
C GLU A 3 5.12 11.50 1.43
N GLN A 4 5.25 10.44 0.64
CA GLN A 4 6.04 10.42 -0.58
C GLN A 4 5.11 10.38 -1.79
N TRP A 5 5.21 11.39 -2.67
CA TRP A 5 4.30 11.59 -3.80
C TRP A 5 5.03 11.39 -5.14
N GLY A 6 4.53 10.47 -5.98
CA GLY A 6 4.98 10.28 -7.36
C GLY A 6 3.90 10.75 -8.34
N TYR A 7 4.27 11.60 -9.30
CA TYR A 7 3.37 12.09 -10.34
C TYR A 7 2.97 10.95 -11.30
N VAL A 8 1.70 10.54 -11.27
CA VAL A 8 1.14 9.56 -12.22
C VAL A 8 0.39 10.32 -13.30
N GLY A 9 0.95 10.31 -14.52
CA GLY A 9 0.33 10.89 -15.71
C GLY A 9 -1.08 10.33 -15.95
N ALA A 10 -2.02 11.22 -16.22
CA ALA A 10 -3.48 11.06 -16.28
C ALA A 10 -4.22 11.24 -14.93
N LYS A 11 -4.57 12.50 -14.65
CA LYS A 11 -5.41 12.95 -13.53
C LYS A 11 -6.79 12.26 -13.46
N SER A 12 -7.26 11.61 -14.53
CA SER A 12 -8.55 10.90 -14.58
C SER A 12 -8.48 9.43 -14.12
N ARG A 13 -7.28 8.86 -13.99
CA ARG A 13 -7.05 7.50 -13.46
C ARG A 13 -6.01 7.58 -12.35
N GLN A 14 -6.30 8.41 -11.34
CA GLN A 14 -5.49 8.48 -10.12
C GLN A 14 -5.44 7.11 -9.48
N ARG A 15 -4.34 6.41 -9.73
CA ARG A 15 -4.02 5.13 -9.13
C ARG A 15 -3.01 5.40 -8.04
N TRP A 16 -3.38 5.00 -6.85
CA TRP A 16 -2.62 5.16 -5.63
C TRP A 16 -1.92 3.85 -5.34
N LEU A 17 -0.61 3.95 -5.11
CA LEU A 17 0.18 2.86 -4.56
C LEU A 17 0.11 2.97 -3.04
N PHE A 18 -0.66 2.09 -2.41
CA PHE A 18 -0.58 1.86 -0.98
C PHE A 18 0.47 0.79 -0.73
N TYR A 19 1.43 1.04 0.15
CA TYR A 19 2.42 0.04 0.54
C TYR A 19 2.56 0.01 2.07
N ALA A 20 2.82 -1.18 2.59
CA ALA A 20 3.17 -1.41 3.98
C ALA A 20 4.67 -1.77 4.01
N TYR A 21 5.43 -0.92 4.69
CA TYR A 21 6.88 -1.05 4.80
C TYR A 21 7.26 -1.44 6.22
N ASP A 22 8.00 -2.54 6.33
CA ASP A 22 8.61 -2.97 7.58
C ASP A 22 9.96 -2.27 7.72
N ARG A 23 10.07 -1.38 8.72
CA ARG A 23 11.30 -0.61 8.99
C ARG A 23 12.42 -1.48 9.58
N LEU A 24 12.08 -2.56 10.27
CA LEU A 24 13.04 -3.49 10.88
C LEU A 24 13.71 -4.35 9.81
N ARG A 25 12.92 -4.91 8.89
CA ARG A 25 13.42 -5.73 7.78
C ARG A 25 13.77 -4.92 6.54
N LYS A 26 13.50 -3.61 6.54
CA LYS A 26 13.61 -2.70 5.39
C LYS A 26 12.93 -3.24 4.12
N THR A 27 11.86 -4.03 4.30
CA THR A 27 11.19 -4.76 3.21
C THR A 27 9.75 -4.28 3.06
N VAL A 28 9.23 -4.30 1.84
CA VAL A 28 7.80 -4.08 1.57
C VAL A 28 7.05 -5.37 1.88
N VAL A 29 6.17 -5.34 2.88
CA VAL A 29 5.39 -6.51 3.32
C VAL A 29 4.14 -6.70 2.46
N ALA A 30 3.54 -5.61 2.02
CA ALA A 30 2.38 -5.64 1.13
C ALA A 30 2.32 -4.36 0.31
N HIS A 31 1.80 -4.47 -0.91
CA HIS A 31 1.47 -3.32 -1.74
C HIS A 31 0.15 -3.56 -2.47
N VAL A 32 -0.68 -2.52 -2.57
CA VAL A 32 -1.93 -2.53 -3.33
C VAL A 32 -1.97 -1.30 -4.21
N PHE A 33 -2.31 -1.52 -5.47
CA PHE A 33 -2.49 -0.46 -6.45
C PHE A 33 -3.98 -0.30 -6.76
N GLY A 34 -4.52 0.90 -6.61
CA GLY A 34 -5.95 1.10 -6.82
C GLY A 34 -6.41 2.53 -6.56
N GLU A 35 -7.72 2.73 -6.55
CA GLU A 35 -8.31 4.01 -6.20
C GLU A 35 -8.10 4.34 -4.71
N ARG A 36 -8.08 5.63 -4.35
CA ARG A 36 -7.96 6.09 -2.96
C ARG A 36 -9.28 5.92 -2.21
N THR A 37 -9.69 4.67 -2.04
CA THR A 37 -10.98 4.30 -1.46
C THR A 37 -10.75 3.45 -0.22
N MET A 38 -11.64 3.55 0.77
CA MET A 38 -11.59 2.70 1.99
C MET A 38 -11.60 1.21 1.65
N ALA A 39 -12.20 0.81 0.52
CA ALA A 39 -12.16 -0.56 0.02
C ALA A 39 -10.73 -1.04 -0.34
N THR A 40 -9.93 -0.18 -0.99
CA THR A 40 -8.52 -0.46 -1.32
C THR A 40 -7.67 -0.58 -0.05
N LEU A 41 -7.96 0.27 0.95
CA LEU A 41 -7.32 0.19 2.28
C LEU A 41 -7.71 -1.09 3.03
N GLY A 42 -9.00 -1.48 2.99
CA GLY A 42 -9.47 -2.74 3.58
C GLY A 42 -8.81 -3.97 2.92
N ARG A 43 -8.56 -3.91 1.61
CA ARG A 43 -7.82 -4.96 0.89
C ARG A 43 -6.36 -5.04 1.34
N LEU A 44 -5.70 -3.90 1.58
CA LEU A 44 -4.36 -3.87 2.16
C LEU A 44 -4.34 -4.46 3.58
N MET A 45 -5.29 -4.06 4.43
CA MET A 45 -5.43 -4.60 5.79
C MET A 45 -5.68 -6.11 5.79
N SER A 46 -6.49 -6.61 4.85
CA SER A 46 -6.71 -8.05 4.68
C SER A 46 -5.46 -8.79 4.22
N LEU A 47 -4.67 -8.19 3.31
CA LEU A 47 -3.37 -8.74 2.90
C LEU A 47 -2.37 -8.79 4.07
N LEU A 48 -2.34 -7.75 4.89
CA LEU A 48 -1.51 -7.69 6.09
C LEU A 48 -1.96 -8.70 7.15
N SER A 49 -3.27 -8.87 7.36
CA SER A 49 -3.80 -9.90 8.26
C SER A 49 -3.54 -11.32 7.77
N ARG A 50 -3.39 -11.51 6.46
CA ARG A 50 -3.10 -12.82 5.86
C ARG A 50 -1.61 -13.17 5.92
N HIS A 51 -0.72 -12.20 6.02
CA HIS A 51 0.69 -12.45 6.25
C HIS A 51 0.90 -12.73 7.75
N PRO A 52 1.11 -14.00 8.15
CA PRO A 52 1.59 -14.24 9.49
C PRO A 52 3.03 -13.73 9.50
N LEU A 53 3.42 -13.07 10.58
CA LEU A 53 4.81 -12.86 10.95
C LEU A 53 5.44 -14.25 11.24
N THR A 54 5.56 -15.12 10.23
CA THR A 54 6.39 -16.31 10.30
C THR A 54 7.80 -15.87 9.88
N TRP A 55 8.73 -16.09 10.80
CA TRP A 55 10.05 -15.49 10.89
C TRP A 55 10.95 -15.72 9.68
#